data_AF-A0A4Q2SCU9-F1
#
_entry.id   AF-A0A4Q2SCU9-F1
#
_cell.length_a   1.000
_cell.length_b   1.000
_cell.length_c   1.000
_cell.angle_alpha   90.00
_cell.angle_beta   90.00
_cell.angle_gamma   90.00
#
_symmetry.space_group_name_H-M   'P 1'
#
loop_
_entity.id
_entity.type
_entity.pdbx_description
1 polymer ?
#
loop_
_entity_poly.entity_id
_entity_poly.type
_entity_poly.pdbx_seq_one_letter_code
_entity_poly.pdbx_strand_id
1 'polypeptide(L)'
;MSSTTTDATDASADARWLPADWTHPVHVPVDDGHHLRPIRATDVDLDLPAVHGSRDRLWSIYGRAWGWPPVAMTRDEDLADLARHEAEIVAHESFNYALFDTAETRLLGCVYVDPPEKVGADAEISWWVVDELVGSDLEAALDALVPAWIAASWPLRQPRYVGRDLTWDAWLALPDLPAWPADQDRGAL
;
A
#
# COMPACT_ATOMS: atom_id res chain seq x y z
N MET A 1 36.16 -13.67 -42.58
CA MET A 1 34.90 -14.11 -41.97
C MET A 1 35.01 -13.80 -40.50
N SER A 2 34.45 -12.67 -40.08
CA SER A 2 34.38 -12.29 -38.67
C SER A 2 32.91 -12.28 -38.30
N SER A 3 32.47 -13.35 -37.64
CA SER A 3 31.15 -13.43 -37.04
C SER A 3 31.25 -12.81 -35.66
N THR A 4 30.73 -11.60 -35.51
CA THR A 4 30.44 -11.01 -34.21
C THR A 4 29.13 -11.62 -33.75
N THR A 5 29.19 -12.55 -32.81
CA THR A 5 28.02 -13.01 -32.07
C THR A 5 27.63 -11.89 -31.12
N THR A 6 26.50 -11.24 -31.41
CA THR A 6 25.76 -10.40 -30.46
C THR A 6 25.43 -11.27 -29.27
N ASP A 7 26.06 -10.99 -28.13
CA ASP A 7 25.62 -11.53 -26.86
C ASP A 7 24.30 -10.84 -26.54
N ALA A 8 23.21 -11.60 -26.65
CA ALA A 8 21.90 -11.17 -26.24
C ALA A 8 21.95 -11.08 -24.72
N THR A 9 22.05 -9.85 -24.20
CA THR A 9 21.92 -9.61 -22.77
C THR A 9 20.59 -10.19 -22.33
N ASP A 10 20.71 -11.23 -21.53
CA ASP A 10 19.71 -11.99 -20.82
C ASP A 10 18.52 -11.13 -20.39
N ALA A 11 17.40 -11.26 -21.11
CA ALA A 11 16.16 -10.55 -20.86
C ALA A 11 15.33 -11.25 -19.77
N SER A 12 15.96 -11.56 -18.64
CA SER A 12 15.26 -12.05 -17.43
C SER A 12 15.82 -11.46 -16.13
N ALA A 13 16.21 -10.19 -16.15
CA ALA A 13 16.56 -9.44 -14.95
C ALA A 13 15.39 -8.56 -14.50
N ASP A 14 14.94 -8.84 -13.27
CA ASP A 14 13.97 -8.13 -12.43
C ASP A 14 12.51 -8.12 -12.85
N ALA A 15 11.93 -9.25 -12.47
CA ALA A 15 10.52 -9.46 -12.28
C ALA A 15 9.93 -8.66 -11.08
N ARG A 16 10.33 -7.40 -10.88
CA ARG A 16 9.93 -6.55 -9.75
C ARG A 16 9.21 -5.32 -10.28
N TRP A 17 8.14 -4.90 -9.61
CA TRP A 17 7.41 -3.68 -9.98
C TRP A 17 8.18 -2.39 -9.60
N LEU A 18 9.20 -2.51 -8.73
CA LEU A 18 10.09 -1.42 -8.32
C LEU A 18 11.57 -1.74 -8.63
N PRO A 19 12.42 -0.73 -8.87
CA PRO A 19 13.86 -0.90 -9.02
C PRO A 19 14.49 -1.55 -7.77
N ALA A 20 15.41 -2.51 -7.97
CA ALA A 20 16.03 -3.26 -6.87
C ALA A 20 16.86 -2.40 -5.90
N ASP A 21 17.34 -1.24 -6.33
CA ASP A 21 18.13 -0.28 -5.55
C ASP A 21 17.29 0.86 -4.96
N TRP A 22 15.98 0.91 -5.25
CA TRP A 22 15.09 1.91 -4.67
C TRP A 22 14.83 1.61 -3.19
N THR A 23 14.82 2.66 -2.37
CA THR A 23 14.53 2.56 -0.94
C THR A 23 13.25 3.31 -0.63
N HIS A 24 12.31 2.64 0.03
CA HIS A 24 11.07 3.27 0.45
C HIS A 24 11.30 4.32 1.56
N PRO A 25 10.53 5.43 1.57
CA PRO A 25 10.55 6.39 2.66
C PRO A 25 10.21 5.73 4.01
N VAL A 26 10.97 6.00 5.06
CA VAL A 26 10.69 5.45 6.41
C VAL A 26 9.95 6.42 7.33
N HIS A 27 9.83 7.68 6.90
CA HIS A 27 9.12 8.74 7.60
C HIS A 27 8.75 9.85 6.60
N VAL A 28 7.51 10.31 6.61
CA VAL A 28 7.01 11.37 5.74
C VAL A 28 6.18 12.36 6.57
N PRO A 29 6.64 13.61 6.75
CA PRO A 29 5.84 14.63 7.42
C PRO A 29 4.54 14.91 6.65
N VAL A 30 3.43 15.02 7.37
CA VAL A 30 2.12 15.41 6.81
C VAL A 30 1.86 16.88 7.10
N ASP A 31 2.00 17.26 8.38
CA ASP A 31 1.96 18.63 8.87
C ASP A 31 2.88 18.75 10.11
N ASP A 32 2.73 19.83 10.90
CA ASP A 32 3.54 20.06 12.11
C ASP A 32 3.27 19.05 13.24
N GLY A 33 2.15 18.31 13.18
CA GLY A 33 1.65 17.42 14.24
C GLY A 33 1.52 15.96 13.84
N HIS A 34 1.77 15.60 12.58
CA HIS A 34 1.50 14.27 12.04
C HIS A 34 2.54 13.81 11.01
N HIS A 35 2.72 12.50 10.95
CA HIS A 35 3.61 11.85 9.98
C HIS A 35 3.08 10.49 9.55
N LEU A 36 3.56 10.04 8.40
CA LEU A 36 3.43 8.66 7.93
C LEU A 36 4.74 7.90 8.21
N ARG A 37 4.63 6.63 8.56
CA ARG A 37 5.75 5.67 8.50
C ARG A 37 5.25 4.26 8.16
N PRO A 38 6.12 3.36 7.68
CA PRO A 38 5.78 1.94 7.57
C PRO A 38 5.13 1.40 8.83
N ILE A 39 4.02 0.71 8.67
CA ILE A 39 3.33 0.02 9.77
C ILE A 39 4.16 -1.18 10.23
N ARG A 40 4.04 -1.54 11.51
CA ARG A 40 4.78 -2.64 12.14
C ARG A 40 3.83 -3.52 12.93
N ALA A 41 4.20 -4.78 13.14
CA ALA A 41 3.44 -5.68 14.01
C ALA A 41 3.22 -5.11 15.43
N THR A 42 4.17 -4.32 15.92
CA THR A 42 4.09 -3.69 17.25
C THR A 42 3.02 -2.59 17.36
N ASP A 43 2.44 -2.15 16.24
CA ASP A 43 1.42 -1.09 16.22
C ASP A 43 0.00 -1.63 16.51
N VAL A 44 -0.17 -2.94 16.70
CA VAL A 44 -1.48 -3.61 16.89
C VAL A 44 -2.36 -2.96 17.96
N ASP A 45 -1.77 -2.47 19.05
CA ASP A 45 -2.56 -1.85 20.13
C ASP A 45 -3.06 -0.43 19.78
N LEU A 46 -2.53 0.17 18.70
CA LEU A 46 -2.96 1.45 18.13
C LEU A 46 -3.85 1.25 16.89
N ASP A 47 -3.54 0.24 16.06
CA ASP A 47 -4.28 -0.06 14.83
C ASP A 47 -5.67 -0.64 15.11
N LEU A 48 -5.75 -1.64 15.99
CA LEU A 48 -7.01 -2.32 16.30
C LEU A 48 -8.11 -1.33 16.72
N PRO A 49 -7.89 -0.37 17.64
CA PRO A 49 -8.90 0.65 17.95
C PRO A 49 -9.26 1.57 16.77
N ALA A 50 -8.30 1.92 15.91
CA ALA A 50 -8.52 2.77 14.75
C ALA A 50 -9.42 2.05 13.72
N VAL A 51 -9.12 0.79 13.42
CA VAL A 51 -9.90 -0.05 12.51
C VAL A 51 -11.27 -0.36 13.10
N HIS A 52 -11.36 -0.75 14.37
CA HIS A 52 -12.65 -1.01 15.03
C HIS A 52 -13.53 0.24 15.08
N GLY A 53 -12.96 1.40 15.43
CA GLY A 53 -13.68 2.67 15.47
C GLY A 53 -14.22 3.09 14.10
N SER A 54 -13.57 2.64 13.03
CA SER A 54 -13.90 3.02 11.65
C SER A 54 -14.50 1.90 10.80
N ARG A 55 -14.78 0.75 11.42
CA ARG A 55 -15.02 -0.53 10.75
C ARG A 55 -16.07 -0.46 9.66
N ASP A 56 -17.22 0.16 9.95
CA ASP A 56 -18.35 0.16 9.01
C ASP A 56 -18.08 1.03 7.77
N ARG A 57 -17.45 2.20 7.95
CA ARG A 57 -17.01 3.00 6.78
C ARG A 57 -15.93 2.24 6.02
N LEU A 58 -14.91 1.72 6.69
CA LEU A 58 -13.84 1.00 6.02
C LEU A 58 -14.37 -0.21 5.24
N TRP A 59 -15.33 -0.96 5.78
CA TRP A 59 -15.97 -2.06 5.06
C TRP A 59 -16.72 -1.59 3.81
N SER A 60 -17.39 -0.43 3.87
CA SER A 60 -18.07 0.14 2.69
C SER A 60 -17.11 0.54 1.56
N ILE A 61 -15.84 0.79 1.89
CA ILE A 61 -14.79 1.17 0.94
C ILE A 61 -14.09 -0.09 0.43
N TYR A 62 -13.57 -0.91 1.34
CA TYR A 62 -12.63 -2.00 1.06
C TYR A 62 -13.28 -3.38 1.09
N GLY A 63 -14.45 -3.55 1.72
CA GLY A 63 -15.04 -4.87 1.99
C GLY A 63 -15.35 -5.68 0.74
N ARG A 64 -15.69 -5.03 -0.38
CA ARG A 64 -15.94 -5.72 -1.66
C ARG A 64 -14.64 -6.13 -2.36
N ALA A 65 -13.58 -5.34 -2.24
CA ALA A 65 -12.30 -5.58 -2.90
C ALA A 65 -11.42 -6.53 -2.10
N TRP A 66 -11.32 -6.32 -0.79
CA TRP A 66 -10.35 -6.98 0.09
C TRP A 66 -10.98 -7.86 1.16
N GLY A 67 -12.31 -7.82 1.33
CA GLY A 67 -12.96 -8.53 2.43
C GLY A 67 -12.56 -7.99 3.82
N TRP A 68 -12.11 -6.74 3.89
CA TRP A 68 -11.58 -6.10 5.09
C TRP A 68 -12.33 -4.78 5.39
N PRO A 69 -12.47 -4.39 6.68
CA PRO A 69 -12.18 -5.15 7.89
C PRO A 69 -13.37 -6.05 8.30
N PRO A 70 -13.11 -7.30 8.76
CA PRO A 70 -14.17 -8.20 9.20
C PRO A 70 -14.90 -7.66 10.45
N VAL A 71 -16.12 -8.13 10.70
CA VAL A 71 -16.97 -7.64 11.80
C VAL A 71 -16.34 -7.86 13.19
N ALA A 72 -15.58 -8.94 13.36
CA ALA A 72 -15.03 -9.36 14.65
C ALA A 72 -13.52 -9.60 14.56
N MET A 73 -12.79 -8.63 13.99
CA MET A 73 -11.33 -8.71 13.93
C MET A 73 -10.74 -8.77 15.34
N THR A 74 -10.05 -9.86 15.66
CA THR A 74 -9.37 -10.03 16.94
C THR A 74 -7.99 -9.37 16.91
N ARG A 75 -7.44 -9.10 18.09
CA ARG A 75 -6.06 -8.59 18.22
C ARG A 75 -5.01 -9.51 17.59
N ASP A 76 -5.22 -10.82 17.67
CA ASP A 76 -4.26 -11.79 17.10
C ASP A 76 -4.34 -11.82 15.56
N GLU A 77 -5.54 -11.69 14.99
CA GLU A 77 -5.72 -11.54 13.54
C GLU A 77 -5.10 -10.22 13.04
N ASP A 78 -5.34 -9.12 13.76
CA ASP A 78 -4.76 -7.82 13.45
C ASP A 78 -3.23 -7.83 13.54
N LEU A 79 -2.67 -8.42 14.61
CA LEU A 79 -1.22 -8.61 14.75
C LEU A 79 -0.63 -9.42 13.58
N ALA A 80 -1.32 -10.49 13.16
CA ALA A 80 -0.89 -11.30 12.04
C ALA A 80 -0.93 -10.52 10.72
N ASP A 81 -1.95 -9.68 10.54
CA ASP A 81 -2.10 -8.80 9.38
C ASP A 81 -0.98 -7.74 9.31
N LEU A 82 -0.71 -7.08 10.43
CA LEU A 82 0.37 -6.11 10.54
C LEU A 82 1.75 -6.75 10.36
N ALA A 83 1.97 -7.96 10.88
CA ALA A 83 3.22 -8.70 10.67
C ALA A 83 3.44 -9.08 9.20
N ARG A 84 2.35 -9.43 8.49
CA ARG A 84 2.39 -9.65 7.04
C ARG A 84 2.77 -8.35 6.31
N HIS A 85 2.10 -7.25 6.60
CA HIS A 85 2.41 -5.95 5.99
C HIS A 85 3.85 -5.47 6.27
N GLU A 86 4.36 -5.67 7.49
CA GLU A 86 5.75 -5.36 7.83
C GLU A 86 6.74 -6.18 6.97
N ALA A 87 6.46 -7.48 6.76
CA ALA A 87 7.28 -8.32 5.90
C ALA A 87 7.20 -7.91 4.42
N GLU A 88 6.01 -7.60 3.92
CA GLU A 88 5.78 -7.12 2.54
C GLU A 88 6.56 -5.82 2.26
N ILE A 89 6.57 -4.88 3.21
CA ILE A 89 7.34 -3.63 3.11
C ILE A 89 8.84 -3.89 3.05
N VAL A 90 9.35 -4.82 3.86
CA VAL A 90 10.76 -5.21 3.84
C VAL A 90 11.14 -5.86 2.50
N ALA A 91 10.22 -6.63 1.92
CA ALA A 91 10.40 -7.31 0.64
C ALA A 91 10.11 -6.42 -0.60
N HIS A 92 9.60 -5.20 -0.41
CA HIS A 92 9.08 -4.31 -1.47
C HIS A 92 7.96 -4.97 -2.30
N GLU A 93 7.13 -5.78 -1.66
CA GLU A 93 5.99 -6.45 -2.29
C GLU A 93 4.75 -5.55 -2.31
N SER A 94 4.47 -4.87 -1.20
CA SER A 94 3.42 -3.87 -1.04
C SER A 94 3.81 -2.93 0.12
N PHE A 95 3.09 -1.82 0.28
CA PHE A 95 3.39 -0.88 1.36
C PHE A 95 2.13 -0.37 2.06
N ASN A 96 2.10 -0.57 3.37
CA ASN A 96 1.13 0.05 4.27
C ASN A 96 1.84 1.06 5.18
N TYR A 97 1.50 2.34 5.03
CA TYR A 97 1.99 3.42 5.88
C TYR A 97 0.88 3.84 6.84
N ALA A 98 1.18 3.81 8.13
CA ALA A 98 0.29 4.32 9.16
C ALA A 98 0.51 5.83 9.37
N LEU A 99 -0.59 6.56 9.47
CA LEU A 99 -0.65 7.97 9.87
C LEU A 99 -0.70 8.06 11.39
N PHE A 100 0.24 8.78 11.98
CA PHE A 100 0.32 8.99 13.42
C PHE A 100 0.30 10.48 13.78
N ASP A 101 -0.02 10.76 15.04
CA ASP A 101 0.43 11.99 15.69
C ASP A 101 1.95 11.94 15.94
N THR A 102 2.60 13.10 16.16
CA THR A 102 4.06 13.19 16.35
C THR A 102 4.60 12.26 17.45
N ALA A 103 3.81 12.02 18.50
CA ALA A 103 4.21 11.19 19.63
C ALA A 103 3.92 9.69 19.41
N GLU A 104 3.36 9.31 18.27
CA GLU A 104 2.88 7.96 17.94
C GLU A 104 2.03 7.34 19.05
N THR A 105 1.14 8.16 19.62
CA THR A 105 0.19 7.71 20.65
C THR A 105 -1.12 7.23 20.05
N ARG A 106 -1.40 7.57 18.78
CA ARG A 106 -2.60 7.15 18.06
C ARG A 106 -2.31 6.91 16.59
N LEU A 107 -2.83 5.80 16.06
CA LEU A 107 -2.96 5.61 14.62
C LEU A 107 -4.25 6.30 14.15
N LEU A 108 -4.15 7.11 13.11
CA LEU A 108 -5.19 8.03 12.65
C LEU A 108 -5.66 7.73 11.23
N GLY A 109 -5.06 6.74 10.56
CA GLY A 109 -5.32 6.39 9.17
C GLY A 109 -4.20 5.56 8.58
N CYS A 110 -4.39 5.09 7.35
CA CYS A 110 -3.36 4.39 6.59
C CYS A 110 -3.33 4.84 5.12
N VAL A 111 -2.16 4.70 4.49
CA VAL A 111 -1.93 4.83 3.05
C VAL A 111 -1.37 3.52 2.53
N TYR A 112 -2.07 2.92 1.56
CA TYR A 112 -1.66 1.71 0.87
C TYR A 112 -1.06 2.08 -0.49
N VAL A 113 0.07 1.47 -0.83
CA VAL A 113 0.73 1.57 -2.13
C VAL A 113 1.07 0.15 -2.58
N ASP A 114 0.27 -0.37 -3.49
CA ASP A 114 0.29 -1.75 -3.93
C ASP A 114 0.73 -1.86 -5.39
N PRO A 115 1.37 -2.98 -5.80
CA PRO A 115 1.53 -3.28 -7.21
C PRO A 115 0.16 -3.38 -7.88
N PRO A 116 0.05 -3.08 -9.18
CA PRO A 116 -1.24 -3.06 -9.84
C PRO A 116 -1.81 -4.47 -9.99
N GLU A 117 -3.07 -4.67 -9.59
CA GLU A 117 -3.82 -5.90 -9.92
C GLU A 117 -4.59 -5.77 -11.23
N LYS A 118 -4.88 -4.54 -11.67
CA LYS A 118 -5.70 -4.27 -12.86
C LYS A 118 -4.90 -3.57 -13.96
N VAL A 119 -5.23 -3.85 -15.22
CA VAL A 119 -4.54 -3.26 -16.38
C VAL A 119 -4.55 -1.73 -16.36
N GLY A 120 -3.47 -1.11 -16.88
CA GLY A 120 -3.41 0.33 -17.10
C GLY A 120 -3.01 1.18 -15.90
N ALA A 121 -2.21 0.63 -14.98
CA ALA A 121 -1.48 1.36 -13.94
C ALA A 121 -0.17 0.62 -13.62
N ASP A 122 0.77 1.30 -12.97
CA ASP A 122 1.98 0.69 -12.40
C ASP A 122 2.00 0.68 -10.86
N ALA A 123 0.95 1.21 -10.23
CA ALA A 123 0.64 1.06 -8.81
C ALA A 123 -0.84 1.35 -8.54
N GLU A 124 -1.36 0.80 -7.45
CA GLU A 124 -2.69 1.07 -6.91
C GLU A 124 -2.56 1.65 -5.51
N ILE A 125 -3.16 2.82 -5.31
CA ILE A 125 -2.94 3.64 -4.13
C ILE A 125 -4.30 4.03 -3.55
N SER A 126 -4.47 3.81 -2.25
CA SER A 126 -5.66 4.22 -1.53
C SER A 126 -5.29 4.62 -0.11
N TRP A 127 -6.11 5.45 0.53
CA TRP A 127 -5.87 5.86 1.91
C TRP A 127 -7.17 6.19 2.61
N TRP A 128 -7.11 6.19 3.93
CA TRP A 128 -8.23 6.54 4.81
C TRP A 128 -7.71 7.22 6.06
N VAL A 129 -8.60 8.00 6.71
CA VAL A 129 -8.45 8.47 8.08
C VAL A 129 -9.55 7.87 8.95
N VAL A 130 -9.32 7.82 10.26
CA VAL A 130 -10.34 7.39 11.24
C VAL A 130 -11.61 8.24 11.15
N ASP A 131 -12.75 7.70 11.59
CA ASP A 131 -14.09 8.32 11.48
C ASP A 131 -14.14 9.77 11.95
N GLU A 132 -13.47 10.06 13.07
CA GLU A 132 -13.52 11.37 13.69
C GLU A 132 -12.79 12.46 12.89
N LEU A 133 -11.98 12.06 11.90
CA LEU A 133 -11.16 12.96 11.09
C LEU A 133 -11.69 13.16 9.67
N VAL A 134 -12.80 12.50 9.29
CA VAL A 134 -13.43 12.73 7.98
C VAL A 134 -13.92 14.17 7.88
N GLY A 135 -13.54 14.86 6.80
CA GLY A 135 -13.81 16.28 6.55
C GLY A 135 -12.94 17.24 7.35
N SER A 136 -11.90 16.75 8.04
CA SER A 136 -10.97 17.59 8.80
C SER A 136 -9.85 18.15 7.93
N ASP A 137 -9.15 19.15 8.47
CA ASP A 137 -7.93 19.69 7.85
C ASP A 137 -6.82 18.65 7.72
N LEU A 138 -6.77 17.64 8.61
CA LEU A 138 -5.78 16.56 8.51
C LEU A 138 -6.07 15.62 7.32
N GLU A 139 -7.34 15.30 7.07
CA GLU A 139 -7.72 14.54 5.86
C GLU A 139 -7.36 15.34 4.61
N ALA A 140 -7.66 16.64 4.58
CA ALA A 140 -7.30 17.51 3.46
C ALA A 140 -5.77 17.61 3.25
N ALA A 141 -5.00 17.65 4.34
CA ALA A 141 -3.53 17.64 4.27
C ALA A 141 -3.02 16.31 3.70
N LEU A 142 -3.57 15.18 4.12
CA LEU A 142 -3.22 13.85 3.59
C LEU A 142 -3.60 13.74 2.11
N ASP A 143 -4.78 14.21 1.72
CA ASP A 143 -5.27 14.22 0.34
C ASP A 143 -4.35 15.01 -0.60
N ALA A 144 -3.78 16.12 -0.12
CA ALA A 144 -2.81 16.90 -0.88
C ALA A 144 -1.40 16.26 -0.88
N LEU A 145 -1.00 15.67 0.25
CA LEU A 145 0.32 15.08 0.43
C LEU A 145 0.50 13.84 -0.45
N VAL A 146 -0.43 12.88 -0.42
CA VAL A 146 -0.20 11.55 -1.02
C VAL A 146 0.20 11.65 -2.50
N PRO A 147 -0.54 12.35 -3.38
CA PRO A 147 -0.15 12.45 -4.78
C PRO A 147 1.19 13.18 -5.00
N ALA A 148 1.46 14.22 -4.21
CA ALA A 148 2.71 14.98 -4.30
C ALA A 148 3.91 14.14 -3.85
N TRP A 149 3.75 13.38 -2.77
CA TRP A 149 4.75 12.48 -2.23
C TRP A 149 5.05 11.32 -3.20
N ILE A 150 4.02 10.71 -3.76
CA ILE A 150 4.16 9.65 -4.77
C ILE A 150 4.95 10.17 -5.98
N ALA A 151 4.58 11.34 -6.53
CA ALA A 151 5.26 11.92 -7.67
C ALA A 151 6.74 12.30 -7.40
N ALA A 152 7.07 12.66 -6.16
CA ALA A 152 8.41 13.12 -5.79
C ALA A 152 9.37 11.97 -5.41
N SER A 153 8.86 10.92 -4.76
CA SER A 153 9.69 9.94 -4.06
C SER A 153 9.58 8.51 -4.61
N TRP A 154 8.54 8.21 -5.39
CA TRP A 154 8.30 6.86 -5.90
C TRP A 154 8.68 6.74 -7.38
N PRO A 155 9.24 5.59 -7.81
CA PRO A 155 9.69 5.39 -9.19
C PRO A 155 8.52 4.99 -10.11
N LEU A 156 7.35 5.61 -9.89
CA LEU A 156 6.09 5.30 -10.56
C LEU A 156 5.83 6.31 -11.68
N ARG A 157 5.33 5.81 -12.81
CA ARG A 157 5.00 6.61 -13.99
C ARG A 157 3.51 6.81 -14.15
N GLN A 158 2.71 5.84 -13.73
CA GLN A 158 1.27 5.82 -13.92
C GLN A 158 0.55 5.25 -12.68
N PRO A 159 0.72 5.88 -11.50
CA PRO A 159 0.01 5.47 -10.30
C PRO A 159 -1.50 5.72 -10.46
N ARG A 160 -2.31 4.86 -9.86
CA ARG A 160 -3.76 5.01 -9.80
C ARG A 160 -4.22 5.20 -8.37
N TYR A 161 -4.97 6.27 -8.12
CA TYR A 161 -5.55 6.56 -6.81
C TYR A 161 -6.99 6.04 -6.72
N VAL A 162 -7.17 4.83 -6.21
CA VAL A 162 -8.47 4.13 -6.11
C VAL A 162 -9.32 4.78 -5.01
N GLY A 163 -10.60 4.99 -5.31
CA GLY A 163 -11.52 5.78 -4.49
C GLY A 163 -11.43 7.29 -4.70
N ARG A 164 -10.46 7.78 -5.49
CA ARG A 164 -10.26 9.20 -5.79
C ARG A 164 -10.45 9.50 -7.28
N ASP A 165 -9.51 9.04 -8.11
CA ASP A 165 -9.55 9.22 -9.57
C ASP A 165 -10.46 8.17 -10.25
N LEU A 166 -10.60 7.01 -9.62
CA LEU A 166 -11.40 5.88 -10.09
C LEU A 166 -12.17 5.31 -8.91
N THR A 167 -13.48 5.13 -9.04
CA THR A 167 -14.27 4.49 -7.98
C THR A 167 -13.88 3.01 -7.81
N TRP A 168 -14.08 2.44 -6.63
CA TRP A 168 -13.84 1.02 -6.37
C TRP A 168 -14.63 0.10 -7.31
N ASP A 169 -15.87 0.46 -7.65
CA ASP A 169 -16.68 -0.31 -8.60
C ASP A 169 -16.11 -0.28 -10.02
N ALA A 170 -15.60 0.88 -10.46
CA ALA A 170 -14.97 1.01 -11.76
C ALA A 170 -13.61 0.28 -11.80
N TRP A 171 -12.86 0.30 -10.70
CA TRP A 171 -11.64 -0.48 -10.53
C TRP A 171 -11.91 -1.99 -10.60
N LEU A 172 -12.91 -2.49 -9.87
CA LEU A 172 -13.30 -3.90 -9.89
C LEU A 172 -13.74 -4.37 -11.29
N ALA A 173 -14.25 -3.46 -12.13
CA ALA A 173 -14.67 -3.76 -13.50
C ALA A 173 -13.50 -3.76 -14.51
N LEU A 174 -12.30 -3.32 -14.13
CA LEU A 174 -11.12 -3.41 -14.99
C LEU A 174 -10.68 -4.87 -15.16
N PRO A 175 -10.12 -5.22 -16.33
CA PRO A 175 -9.46 -6.51 -16.54
C PRO A 175 -8.30 -6.71 -15.56
N ASP A 176 -8.18 -7.92 -15.04
CA ASP A 176 -7.04 -8.33 -14.21
C ASP A 176 -5.74 -8.32 -15.02
N LEU A 177 -4.65 -7.91 -14.39
CA LEU A 177 -3.32 -8.26 -14.88
C LEU A 177 -3.10 -9.75 -14.68
N PRO A 178 -2.41 -10.43 -15.61
CA PRO A 178 -1.96 -11.78 -15.36
C PRO A 178 -1.12 -11.77 -14.09
N ALA A 179 -1.38 -12.70 -13.18
CA ALA A 179 -0.61 -12.83 -11.96
C ALA A 179 0.88 -12.76 -12.28
N TRP A 180 1.60 -11.94 -11.53
CA TRP A 180 3.05 -11.95 -11.58
C TRP A 180 3.50 -13.41 -11.45
N PRO A 181 4.43 -13.93 -12.28
CA PRO A 181 4.94 -15.28 -12.07
C PRO A 181 5.63 -15.31 -10.71
N ALA A 182 4.89 -15.67 -9.67
CA ALA A 182 5.45 -16.17 -8.43
C ALA A 182 6.31 -17.36 -8.83
N ASP A 183 7.58 -17.35 -8.43
CA ASP A 183 8.56 -18.39 -8.70
C ASP A 183 7.91 -19.77 -8.83
N GLN A 184 7.88 -20.32 -10.06
CA GLN A 184 7.43 -21.69 -10.32
C GLN A 184 8.41 -22.76 -9.79
N ASP A 185 9.28 -22.39 -8.84
CA ASP A 185 10.33 -23.25 -8.29
C ASP A 185 10.31 -23.31 -6.75
N ARG A 186 9.12 -23.41 -6.14
CA ARG A 186 9.01 -24.12 -4.85
C ARG A 186 8.98 -25.63 -5.13
N GLY A 187 10.13 -26.12 -5.58
CA GLY A 187 10.43 -27.54 -5.72
C GLY A 187 10.16 -28.27 -4.43
N ALA A 188 9.51 -29.42 -4.58
CA ALA A 188 9.36 -30.43 -3.55
C ALA A 188 10.71 -30.73 -2.88
N LEU A 189 10.71 -30.67 -1.55
CA LEU A 189 11.56 -31.51 -0.70
C LEU A 189 10.66 -32.15 0.35
#